data_AF-A0A0G1UQW7-F1
#
_entry.id   AF-A0A0G1UQW7-F1
#
_cell.length_a   1.000
_cell.length_b   1.000
_cell.length_c   1.000
_cell.angle_alpha   90.00
_cell.angle_beta   90.00
_cell.angle_gamma   90.00
#
_symmetry.space_group_name_H-M   'P 1'
#
loop_
_entity.id
_entity.type
_entity.pdbx_description
1 polymer ?
#
loop_
_entity_poly.entity_id
_entity_poly.type
_entity_poly.pdbx_seq_one_letter_code
_entity_poly.pdbx_strand_id
1 'polypeptide(L)'
;MFNVPARKKKDGFSLIELVVAMGVMMVLSAGVMSQIGSGSQKYGRDTRRKSDLSSVASSLEIYRNDNAGYPPCAPAGAGCEVNSASIPGLANYLNSWPTDPLGATSRVYSYRPFDSGGGNCNGSASDRCVTYTLCTALEKVTTPVSATPACRSCGTFTCSFRLTNP
;
A
#
# COMPACT_ATOMS: atom_id res chain seq x y z
N MET A 1 -24.53 43.76 68.81
CA MET A 1 -25.11 42.56 68.16
C MET A 1 -24.34 42.32 66.87
N PHE A 2 -23.55 41.24 66.81
CA PHE A 2 -22.82 40.86 65.59
C PHE A 2 -23.59 39.76 64.87
N ASN A 3 -24.05 40.04 63.65
CA ASN A 3 -24.74 39.08 62.80
C ASN A 3 -23.71 38.35 61.94
N VAL A 4 -23.54 37.03 62.16
CA VAL A 4 -22.60 36.21 61.38
C VAL A 4 -23.33 35.62 60.17
N PRO A 5 -22.87 35.87 58.93
CA PRO A 5 -23.50 35.30 57.73
C PRO A 5 -23.24 33.79 57.63
N ALA A 6 -24.30 33.03 57.34
CA ALA A 6 -24.23 31.58 57.19
C ALA A 6 -23.43 31.17 55.94
N ARG A 7 -22.38 30.35 56.11
CA ARG A 7 -21.68 29.71 54.97
C ARG A 7 -22.60 28.70 54.29
N LYS A 8 -22.82 28.86 52.98
CA LYS A 8 -23.37 27.79 52.13
C LYS A 8 -22.39 26.60 52.15
N LYS A 9 -22.88 25.43 52.55
CA LYS A 9 -22.12 24.17 52.42
C LYS A 9 -21.89 23.91 50.93
N LYS A 10 -20.65 23.62 50.55
CA LYS A 10 -20.34 23.08 49.23
C LYS A 10 -20.58 21.58 49.32
N ASP A 11 -21.50 21.07 48.52
CA ASP A 11 -21.75 19.64 48.45
C ASP A 11 -20.50 18.97 47.85
N GLY A 12 -19.93 18.03 48.60
CA GLY A 12 -18.80 17.22 48.18
C GLY A 12 -19.29 15.90 47.59
N PHE A 13 -18.53 15.35 46.65
CA PHE A 13 -18.81 14.02 46.09
C PHE A 13 -18.82 12.95 47.19
N SER A 14 -19.76 12.02 47.11
CA SER A 14 -19.81 10.88 48.02
C SER A 14 -18.75 9.84 47.64
N LEU A 15 -18.22 9.10 48.63
CA LEU A 15 -17.28 7.99 48.40
C LEU A 15 -17.85 6.97 47.40
N ILE A 16 -19.16 6.70 47.49
CA ILE A 16 -19.82 5.77 46.56
C ILE A 16 -19.86 6.30 45.13
N GLU A 17 -19.95 7.61 44.96
CA GLU A 17 -20.04 8.27 43.66
C GLU A 17 -18.70 8.17 42.90
N LEU A 18 -17.59 8.27 43.63
CA LEU A 18 -16.25 8.06 43.10
C LEU A 18 -16.02 6.59 42.70
N VAL A 19 -16.51 5.64 43.50
CA VAL A 19 -16.38 4.20 43.21
C VAL A 19 -17.21 3.79 42.00
N VAL A 20 -18.44 4.30 41.87
CA VAL A 20 -19.31 4.05 40.70
C VAL A 20 -18.71 4.66 39.42
N ALA A 21 -18.16 5.88 39.49
CA ALA A 21 -17.53 6.54 38.35
C ALA A 21 -16.32 5.75 37.81
N MET A 22 -15.48 5.21 38.70
CA MET A 22 -14.36 4.36 38.29
C MET A 22 -14.83 3.05 37.65
N GLY A 23 -15.91 2.44 38.16
CA GLY A 23 -16.54 1.27 37.56
C GLY A 23 -17.01 1.54 36.12
N VAL A 24 -17.66 2.67 35.87
CA VAL A 24 -18.07 3.09 34.52
C VAL A 24 -16.86 3.33 33.62
N MET A 25 -15.80 3.98 34.13
CA MET A 25 -14.57 4.20 33.35
C MET A 25 -13.89 2.89 32.93
N MET A 26 -13.89 1.86 33.77
CA MET A 26 -13.34 0.54 33.43
C MET A 26 -14.11 -0.15 32.30
N VAL A 27 -15.44 -0.09 32.34
CA VAL A 27 -16.30 -0.69 31.29
C VAL A 27 -16.14 0.04 29.95
N LEU A 28 -16.15 1.37 29.97
CA LEU A 28 -15.99 2.18 28.76
C LEU A 28 -14.59 2.02 28.15
N SER A 29 -13.54 2.00 28.98
CA SER A 29 -12.15 1.85 28.50
C SER A 29 -11.91 0.47 27.86
N ALA A 30 -12.47 -0.60 28.42
CA ALA A 30 -12.40 -1.94 27.80
C ALA A 30 -13.06 -1.98 26.41
N GLY A 31 -14.19 -1.27 26.23
CA GLY A 31 -14.89 -1.19 24.95
C GLY A 31 -14.09 -0.47 23.86
N VAL A 32 -13.42 0.63 24.19
CA VAL A 32 -12.63 1.42 23.23
C VAL A 32 -11.40 0.65 22.72
N MET A 33 -10.73 -0.11 23.60
CA MET A 33 -9.55 -0.91 23.20
C MET A 33 -9.89 -2.00 22.18
N SER A 34 -11.11 -2.53 22.20
CA SER A 34 -11.56 -3.55 21.23
C SER A 34 -11.69 -3.01 19.79
N GLN A 35 -11.80 -1.70 19.61
CA GLN A 35 -11.95 -1.05 18.31
C GLN A 35 -10.63 -0.61 17.66
N ILE A 36 -9.52 -0.60 18.41
CA ILE A 36 -8.18 -0.31 17.87
C ILE A 36 -7.62 -1.59 17.23
N GLY A 37 -8.31 -2.09 16.21
CA GLY A 37 -7.85 -3.23 15.43
C GLY A 37 -6.84 -2.80 14.37
N SER A 38 -5.83 -3.65 14.10
CA SER A 38 -4.89 -3.46 12.99
C SER A 38 -5.55 -3.45 11.60
N GLY A 39 -6.82 -3.88 11.50
CA GLY A 39 -7.56 -3.99 10.24
C GLY A 39 -7.72 -2.70 9.44
N SER A 40 -7.88 -1.55 10.12
CA SER A 40 -8.00 -0.24 9.46
C SER A 40 -6.65 0.21 8.88
N GLN A 41 -5.56 0.03 9.65
CA GLN A 41 -4.21 0.34 9.18
C GLN A 41 -3.79 -0.53 7.98
N LYS A 42 -4.11 -1.84 8.02
CA LYS A 42 -3.87 -2.76 6.90
C LYS A 42 -4.60 -2.32 5.64
N TYR A 43 -5.86 -1.90 5.77
CA TYR A 43 -6.65 -1.40 4.64
C TYR A 43 -6.04 -0.12 4.05
N GLY A 44 -5.63 0.84 4.90
CA GLY A 44 -4.96 2.05 4.44
C GLY A 44 -3.67 1.76 3.64
N ARG A 45 -2.86 0.81 4.11
CA ARG A 45 -1.64 0.38 3.39
C ARG A 45 -1.95 -0.33 2.07
N ASP A 46 -2.95 -1.20 2.03
CA ASP A 46 -3.36 -1.88 0.80
C ASP A 46 -3.91 -0.90 -0.24
N THR A 47 -4.67 0.11 0.18
CA THR A 47 -5.13 1.20 -0.69
C THR A 47 -3.94 2.00 -1.23
N ARG A 48 -2.95 2.30 -0.38
CA ARG A 48 -1.72 2.97 -0.83
C ARG A 48 -0.97 2.15 -1.87
N ARG A 49 -0.79 0.85 -1.65
CA ARG A 49 -0.13 -0.06 -2.62
C ARG A 49 -0.81 -0.08 -3.98
N LYS A 50 -2.15 -0.10 -4.00
CA LYS A 50 -2.91 -0.03 -5.24
C LYS A 50 -2.73 1.31 -5.94
N SER A 51 -2.78 2.42 -5.20
CA SER A 51 -2.55 3.77 -5.72
C SER A 51 -1.13 3.94 -6.28
N ASP A 52 -0.13 3.36 -5.63
CA ASP A 52 1.26 3.36 -6.08
C ASP A 52 1.37 2.65 -7.44
N LEU A 53 0.77 1.46 -7.59
CA LEU A 53 0.74 0.74 -8.86
C LEU A 53 -0.01 1.49 -9.96
N SER A 54 -1.13 2.16 -9.64
CA SER A 54 -1.85 3.00 -10.61
C SER A 54 -1.00 4.18 -11.09
N SER A 55 -0.22 4.78 -10.20
CA SER A 55 0.70 5.88 -10.56
C SER A 55 1.81 5.40 -11.50
N VAL A 56 2.37 4.22 -11.23
CA VAL A 56 3.36 3.57 -12.11
C VAL A 56 2.75 3.25 -13.47
N ALA A 57 1.54 2.68 -13.50
CA ALA A 57 0.82 2.41 -14.75
C ALA A 57 0.66 3.68 -15.59
N SER A 58 0.20 4.79 -15.00
CA SER A 58 0.09 6.07 -15.71
C SER A 58 1.43 6.55 -16.26
N SER A 59 2.52 6.42 -15.50
CA SER A 59 3.87 6.79 -16.00
C SER A 59 4.34 5.90 -17.16
N LEU A 60 3.98 4.61 -17.16
CA LEU A 60 4.30 3.68 -18.24
C LEU A 60 3.55 4.03 -19.52
N GLU A 61 2.30 4.49 -19.41
CA GLU A 61 1.54 4.98 -20.58
C GLU A 61 2.19 6.22 -21.20
N ILE A 62 2.63 7.18 -20.37
CA ILE A 62 3.34 8.37 -20.84
C ILE A 62 4.65 7.96 -21.51
N TYR A 63 5.44 7.09 -20.88
CA TYR A 63 6.67 6.55 -21.48
C TYR A 63 6.41 5.92 -22.85
N ARG A 64 5.34 5.12 -22.97
CA ARG A 64 4.98 4.46 -24.22
C ARG A 64 4.65 5.45 -25.33
N ASN A 65 3.96 6.53 -25.01
CA ASN A 65 3.63 7.58 -25.99
C ASN A 65 4.91 8.18 -26.61
N ASP A 66 5.97 8.34 -25.82
CA ASP A 66 7.21 8.96 -26.28
C ASP A 66 8.18 7.95 -26.93
N ASN A 67 8.13 6.68 -26.55
CA ASN A 67 9.13 5.66 -26.94
C ASN A 67 8.58 4.55 -27.86
N ALA A 68 7.29 4.62 -28.24
CA ALA A 68 6.58 3.64 -29.06
C ALA A 68 6.62 2.20 -28.50
N GLY A 69 6.73 2.07 -27.17
CA GLY A 69 6.79 0.79 -26.46
C GLY A 69 7.02 1.01 -24.97
N TYR A 70 6.74 -0.01 -24.16
CA TYR A 70 7.03 0.02 -22.73
C TYR A 70 8.52 -0.22 -22.46
N PRO A 71 9.05 0.28 -21.32
CA PRO A 71 10.45 0.07 -20.99
C PRO A 71 10.74 -1.42 -20.71
N PRO A 72 11.86 -1.97 -21.19
CA PRO A 72 12.29 -3.30 -20.78
C PRO A 72 12.83 -3.29 -19.35
N CYS A 73 12.92 -4.47 -18.75
CA CYS A 73 13.65 -4.64 -17.49
C CYS A 73 15.16 -4.60 -17.71
N ALA A 74 15.89 -4.01 -16.76
CA ALA A 74 17.35 -4.02 -16.68
C ALA A 74 17.82 -4.69 -15.36
N PRO A 75 18.67 -5.74 -15.41
CA PRO A 75 19.00 -6.53 -16.58
C PRO A 75 17.76 -7.22 -17.19
N ALA A 76 17.86 -7.61 -18.46
CA ALA A 76 16.77 -8.26 -19.17
C ALA A 76 16.33 -9.55 -18.46
N GLY A 77 15.02 -9.78 -18.38
CA GLY A 77 14.47 -10.95 -17.73
C GLY A 77 12.95 -10.96 -17.73
N ALA A 78 12.36 -12.01 -17.17
CA ALA A 78 10.91 -12.22 -17.13
C ALA A 78 10.14 -11.31 -16.17
N GLY A 79 10.69 -10.13 -15.85
CA GLY A 79 10.18 -9.19 -14.85
C GLY A 79 11.25 -8.78 -13.84
N CYS A 80 11.04 -7.59 -13.29
CA CYS A 80 11.94 -6.88 -12.39
C CYS A 80 11.15 -6.14 -11.32
N GLU A 81 11.88 -5.50 -10.40
CA GLU A 81 11.28 -4.63 -9.38
C GLU A 81 11.05 -3.22 -9.95
N VAL A 82 10.03 -2.53 -9.44
CA VAL A 82 9.75 -1.13 -9.81
C VAL A 82 10.71 -0.22 -9.06
N ASN A 83 11.88 0.02 -9.65
CA ASN A 83 12.87 0.97 -9.16
C ASN A 83 13.69 1.56 -10.32
N SER A 84 14.48 2.59 -10.02
CA SER A 84 15.29 3.32 -11.01
C SER A 84 16.35 2.48 -11.70
N ALA A 85 16.91 1.47 -11.02
CA ALA A 85 17.93 0.61 -11.60
C ALA A 85 17.33 -0.41 -12.57
N SER A 86 16.11 -0.87 -12.28
CA SER A 86 15.46 -1.96 -13.01
C SER A 86 14.59 -1.51 -14.18
N ILE A 87 14.10 -0.26 -14.18
CA ILE A 87 13.29 0.29 -15.26
C ILE A 87 13.91 1.62 -15.72
N PRO A 88 14.98 1.56 -16.53
CA PRO A 88 15.70 2.76 -16.94
C PRO A 88 14.78 3.70 -17.73
N GLY A 89 14.94 5.01 -17.52
CA GLY A 89 14.19 6.05 -18.21
C GLY A 89 12.78 6.32 -17.66
N LEU A 90 12.16 5.41 -16.91
CA LEU A 90 10.84 5.65 -16.31
C LEU A 90 10.86 6.75 -15.24
N ALA A 91 12.02 6.99 -14.61
CA ALA A 91 12.19 8.07 -13.63
C ALA A 91 11.83 9.47 -14.15
N ASN A 92 11.91 9.70 -15.46
CA ASN A 92 11.54 10.99 -16.08
C ASN A 92 10.03 11.24 -16.10
N TYR A 93 9.23 10.19 -15.91
CA TYR A 93 7.77 10.20 -15.97
C TYR A 93 7.11 9.96 -14.61
N LEU A 94 7.93 9.78 -13.57
CA LEU A 94 7.51 9.54 -12.19
C LEU A 94 7.92 10.70 -11.29
N ASN A 95 7.02 11.13 -10.40
CA ASN A 95 7.36 12.11 -9.36
C ASN A 95 8.30 11.52 -8.30
N SER A 96 8.12 10.23 -7.97
CA SER A 96 8.92 9.50 -7.00
C SER A 96 8.72 8.00 -7.18
N TRP A 97 9.75 7.20 -6.90
CA TRP A 97 9.61 5.74 -6.88
C TRP A 97 8.75 5.29 -5.71
N PRO A 98 7.74 4.45 -5.93
CA PRO A 98 6.91 3.95 -4.84
C PRO A 98 7.72 2.99 -3.96
N THR A 99 7.52 3.09 -2.64
CA THR A 99 8.09 2.18 -1.64
C THR A 99 6.96 1.63 -0.80
N ASP A 100 7.01 0.36 -0.41
CA ASP A 100 5.98 -0.23 0.44
C ASP A 100 5.84 0.57 1.75
N PRO A 101 4.62 0.82 2.26
CA PRO A 101 4.41 1.59 3.49
C PRO A 101 5.06 1.00 4.74
N LEU A 102 5.47 -0.28 4.72
CA LEU A 102 6.21 -0.94 5.79
C LEU A 102 7.74 -0.96 5.58
N GLY A 103 8.24 -0.36 4.49
CA GLY A 103 9.66 -0.31 4.14
C GLY A 103 10.08 -1.33 3.08
N ALA A 104 11.32 -1.20 2.62
CA ALA A 104 11.78 -1.68 1.31
C ALA A 104 12.31 -3.13 1.22
N THR A 105 12.21 -3.98 2.25
CA THR A 105 12.98 -5.26 2.23
C THR A 105 12.17 -6.53 2.05
N SER A 106 10.85 -6.52 2.29
CA SER A 106 10.07 -7.77 2.25
C SER A 106 8.97 -7.76 1.19
N ARG A 107 8.32 -6.61 0.95
CA ARG A 107 7.33 -6.44 -0.12
C ARG A 107 7.87 -5.50 -1.16
N VAL A 108 7.78 -5.93 -2.41
CA VAL A 108 8.19 -5.12 -3.54
C VAL A 108 7.08 -5.01 -4.57
N TYR A 109 7.09 -3.90 -5.30
CA TYR A 109 6.29 -3.73 -6.50
C TYR A 109 7.05 -4.37 -7.65
N SER A 110 6.40 -5.27 -8.40
CA SER A 110 7.01 -5.93 -9.54
C SER A 110 6.40 -5.45 -10.84
N TYR A 111 7.26 -5.37 -11.85
CA TYR A 111 6.93 -5.01 -13.21
C TYR A 111 7.38 -6.13 -14.15
N ARG A 112 6.49 -6.55 -15.04
CA ARG A 112 6.78 -7.56 -16.05
C ARG A 112 6.27 -7.07 -17.42
N PRO A 113 7.16 -6.65 -18.32
CA PRO A 113 6.79 -6.32 -19.69
C PRO A 113 6.76 -7.57 -20.57
N PHE A 114 5.99 -7.51 -21.66
CA PHE A 114 5.88 -8.59 -22.64
C PHE A 114 5.91 -8.08 -24.08
N ASP A 115 6.37 -8.95 -24.98
CA ASP A 115 6.25 -8.78 -26.43
C ASP A 115 4.82 -9.11 -26.93
N SER A 116 4.59 -8.94 -28.23
CA SER A 116 3.28 -9.23 -28.86
C SER A 116 2.88 -10.70 -28.87
N GLY A 117 3.81 -11.61 -28.64
CA GLY A 117 3.57 -13.05 -28.48
C GLY A 117 3.34 -13.48 -27.03
N GLY A 118 3.41 -12.56 -26.07
CA GLY A 118 3.33 -12.86 -24.64
C GLY A 118 4.64 -13.39 -24.03
N GLY A 119 5.75 -13.29 -24.75
CA GLY A 119 7.10 -13.61 -24.30
C GLY A 119 7.78 -12.46 -23.57
N ASN A 120 9.07 -12.63 -23.26
CA ASN A 120 9.88 -11.57 -22.67
C ASN A 120 10.38 -10.66 -23.80
N CYS A 121 10.36 -9.36 -23.59
CA CYS A 121 10.87 -8.36 -24.53
C CYS A 121 12.15 -7.69 -24.00
N ASN A 122 13.00 -7.21 -24.91
CA ASN A 122 14.22 -6.47 -24.59
C ASN A 122 14.14 -4.96 -24.92
N GLY A 123 13.03 -4.48 -25.47
CA GLY A 123 12.80 -3.06 -25.77
C GLY A 123 13.50 -2.54 -27.04
N SER A 124 14.12 -3.42 -27.81
CA SER A 124 14.76 -3.05 -29.09
C SER A 124 13.73 -2.83 -30.20
N ALA A 125 14.15 -2.22 -31.30
CA ALA A 125 13.27 -1.97 -32.44
C ALA A 125 12.65 -3.26 -33.02
N SER A 126 13.37 -4.39 -32.94
CA SER A 126 12.93 -5.72 -33.40
C SER A 126 12.21 -6.54 -32.34
N ASP A 127 12.20 -6.10 -31.07
CA ASP A 127 11.62 -6.83 -29.93
C ASP A 127 11.08 -5.83 -28.89
N ARG A 128 9.94 -5.21 -29.24
CA ARG A 128 9.30 -4.16 -28.45
C ARG A 128 8.40 -4.75 -27.37
N CYS A 129 8.42 -4.14 -26.20
CA CYS A 129 7.45 -4.41 -25.14
C CYS A 129 6.12 -3.72 -25.46
N VAL A 130 5.05 -4.48 -25.68
CA VAL A 130 3.73 -3.98 -26.10
C VAL A 130 2.67 -4.04 -25.03
N THR A 131 2.87 -4.87 -24.00
CA THR A 131 1.99 -4.99 -22.84
C THR A 131 2.83 -5.19 -21.58
N TYR A 132 2.23 -5.02 -20.41
CA TYR A 132 2.87 -5.25 -19.13
C TYR A 132 1.88 -5.69 -18.05
N THR A 133 2.42 -6.31 -17.01
CA THR A 133 1.71 -6.53 -15.76
C THR A 133 2.52 -5.99 -14.59
N LEU A 134 1.83 -5.26 -13.71
CA LEU A 134 2.32 -4.79 -12.43
C LEU A 134 1.73 -5.62 -11.30
N CYS A 135 2.52 -5.94 -10.29
CA CYS A 135 2.10 -6.80 -9.18
C CYS A 135 2.59 -6.32 -7.82
N THR A 136 1.83 -6.66 -6.78
CA THR A 136 2.24 -6.47 -5.38
C THR A 136 1.53 -7.48 -4.47
N ALA A 137 1.98 -7.57 -3.23
CA ALA A 137 1.35 -8.35 -2.18
C ALA A 137 0.54 -7.44 -1.24
N LEU A 138 -0.74 -7.77 -1.04
CA LEU A 138 -1.64 -7.11 -0.10
C LEU A 138 -1.61 -7.80 1.27
N GLU A 139 -2.00 -7.07 2.32
CA GLU A 139 -2.08 -7.59 3.70
C GLU A 139 -3.41 -8.26 3.99
N LYS A 140 -4.51 -7.74 3.43
CA LYS A 140 -5.84 -8.32 3.63
C LYS A 140 -6.15 -9.46 2.66
N VAL A 141 -5.62 -9.39 1.45
CA VAL A 141 -5.81 -10.41 0.42
C VAL A 141 -4.49 -11.13 0.25
N THR A 142 -4.44 -12.39 0.62
CA THR A 142 -3.23 -13.24 0.48
C THR A 142 -3.44 -14.37 -0.52
N THR A 143 -4.63 -14.46 -1.13
CA THR A 143 -4.89 -15.40 -2.20
C THR A 143 -3.97 -15.09 -3.38
N PRO A 144 -3.20 -16.06 -3.88
CA PRO A 144 -2.33 -15.84 -5.03
C PRO A 144 -3.14 -15.38 -6.24
N VAL A 145 -2.65 -14.37 -6.95
CA VAL A 145 -3.15 -14.08 -8.30
C VAL A 145 -2.60 -15.13 -9.26
N SER A 146 -3.46 -15.70 -10.13
CA SER A 146 -3.05 -16.73 -11.09
C SER A 146 -1.89 -16.27 -11.96
N ALA A 147 -0.85 -17.08 -12.03
CA ALA A 147 0.49 -16.72 -12.50
C ALA A 147 0.67 -16.63 -14.03
N THR A 148 -0.40 -16.62 -14.83
CA THR A 148 -0.27 -16.67 -16.29
C THR A 148 -0.99 -15.53 -17.01
N PRO A 149 -0.24 -14.69 -17.75
CA PRO A 149 1.18 -14.37 -17.61
C PRO A 149 1.30 -13.10 -16.74
N ALA A 150 1.37 -13.22 -15.41
CA ALA A 150 1.08 -12.04 -14.58
C ALA A 150 2.20 -11.56 -13.67
N CYS A 151 2.70 -12.38 -12.75
CA CYS A 151 3.57 -11.89 -11.68
C CYS A 151 4.76 -12.81 -11.46
N ARG A 152 5.99 -12.27 -11.41
CA ARG A 152 7.21 -13.06 -11.16
C ARG A 152 7.50 -13.23 -9.67
N SER A 153 7.58 -12.13 -8.94
CA SER A 153 7.81 -12.12 -7.49
C SER A 153 7.29 -10.80 -6.91
N CYS A 154 6.80 -10.82 -5.67
CA CYS A 154 6.47 -9.60 -4.91
C CYS A 154 7.33 -9.49 -3.64
N GLY A 155 8.55 -10.04 -3.71
CA GLY A 155 9.53 -10.08 -2.63
C GLY A 155 9.48 -11.44 -1.94
N THR A 156 9.38 -11.43 -0.62
CA THR A 156 9.18 -12.66 0.18
C THR A 156 7.70 -13.05 0.28
N PHE A 157 6.80 -12.25 -0.28
CA PHE A 157 5.37 -12.48 -0.27
C PHE A 157 4.84 -12.96 -1.61
N THR A 158 3.78 -13.78 -1.54
CA THR A 158 2.98 -14.16 -2.68
C THR A 158 2.23 -12.95 -3.23
N CYS A 159 2.39 -12.68 -4.53
CA CYS A 159 1.63 -11.66 -5.22
C CYS A 159 0.13 -11.96 -5.11
N SER A 160 -0.64 -10.99 -4.64
CA SER A 160 -2.09 -11.12 -4.42
C SER A 160 -2.90 -10.02 -5.10
N PHE A 161 -2.22 -9.10 -5.77
CA PHE A 161 -2.84 -8.09 -6.63
C PHE A 161 -2.02 -7.90 -7.89
N ARG A 162 -2.71 -7.74 -9.02
CA ARG A 162 -2.12 -7.45 -10.33
C ARG A 162 -2.91 -6.36 -11.05
N LEU A 163 -2.21 -5.58 -11.85
CA LEU A 163 -2.75 -4.61 -12.79
C LEU A 163 -2.09 -4.88 -14.14
N THR A 164 -2.88 -5.25 -15.14
CA THR A 164 -2.39 -5.56 -16.50
C THR A 164 -2.98 -4.56 -17.46
N ASN A 165 -2.14 -3.97 -18.32
CA ASN A 165 -2.62 -3.18 -19.45
C ASN A 165 -2.80 -4.09 -20.67
N PRO A 166 -3.94 -4.07 -21.36
CA PRO A 166 -4.12 -4.83 -22.61
C PRO A 166 -3.13 -4.41 -23.70
#